data_AF-A0A2V6YRU5-F1
#
_entry.id   AF-A0A2V6YRU5-F1
#
_cell.length_a   1.000
_cell.length_b   1.000
_cell.length_c   1.000
_cell.angle_alpha   90.00
_cell.angle_beta   90.00
_cell.angle_gamma   90.00
#
_symmetry.space_group_name_H-M   'P 1'
#
loop_
_entity.id
_entity.type
_entity.pdbx_description
1 polymer ?
#
loop_
_entity_poly.entity_id
_entity_poly.type
_entity_poly.pdbx_seq_one_letter_code
_entity_poly.pdbx_strand_id
1 'polypeptide(L)'
;MWAWLIQRAAAVALLLVIVLHLVNPFRRGVQAALLGLVLVHALLGVRAILLDFGLAYRWHRALFGLALVLAALLFVVVWVWRWY
;
A
#
# COMPACT_ATOMS: atom_id res chain seq x y z
N MET A 1 -3.39 5.52 15.62
CA MET A 1 -4.16 4.27 15.47
C MET A 1 -4.55 3.99 14.02
N TRP A 2 -4.95 5.01 13.24
CA TRP A 2 -5.33 4.87 11.82
C TRP A 2 -4.34 4.12 10.93
N ALA A 3 -3.04 4.45 10.98
CA ALA A 3 -2.03 3.80 10.16
C ALA A 3 -2.00 2.27 10.33
N TRP A 4 -2.07 1.81 11.58
CA TRP A 4 -2.09 0.39 11.90
C TRP A 4 -3.37 -0.28 11.39
N LEU A 5 -4.53 0.35 11.57
CA LEU A 5 -5.81 -0.20 11.13
C LEU A 5 -5.85 -0.33 9.60
N ILE A 6 -5.41 0.70 8.87
CA ILE A 6 -5.34 0.70 7.41
C ILE A 6 -4.39 -0.40 6.93
N GLN A 7 -3.19 -0.50 7.52
CA GLN A 7 -2.22 -1.55 7.15
C GLN A 7 -2.76 -2.95 7.40
N ARG A 8 -3.48 -3.17 8.51
CA ARG A 8 -4.08 -4.46 8.85
C ARG A 8 -5.24 -4.81 7.91
N ALA A 9 -6.13 -3.86 7.65
CA ALA A 9 -7.23 -4.03 6.70
C ALA A 9 -6.69 -4.33 5.29
N ALA A 10 -5.63 -3.63 4.87
CA ALA A 10 -4.98 -3.88 3.59
C ALA A 10 -4.38 -5.29 3.51
N ALA A 11 -3.73 -5.76 4.58
CA ALA A 11 -3.18 -7.12 4.65
C ALA A 11 -4.28 -8.18 4.49
N VAL A 12 -5.40 -8.03 5.21
CA VAL A 12 -6.52 -8.97 5.12
C VAL A 12 -7.17 -8.93 3.72
N ALA A 13 -7.38 -7.74 3.17
CA ALA A 13 -7.93 -7.59 1.82
C ALA A 13 -7.01 -8.20 0.74
N LEU A 14 -5.69 -8.09 0.90
CA LEU A 14 -4.71 -8.69 -0.01
C LEU A 14 -4.87 -10.21 -0.12
N LEU A 15 -5.18 -10.91 0.98
CA LEU A 15 -5.39 -12.36 0.93
C LEU A 15 -6.46 -12.75 -0.10
N LEU A 16 -7.59 -12.03 -0.10
CA LEU A 16 -8.66 -12.23 -1.07
C LEU A 16 -8.26 -11.78 -2.48
N VAL A 17 -7.68 -10.58 -2.60
CA VAL A 17 -7.36 -9.98 -3.91
C VAL A 17 -6.29 -10.78 -4.65
N ILE A 18 -5.33 -11.37 -3.93
CA ILE A 18 -4.32 -12.26 -4.51
C ILE A 18 -5.00 -13.49 -5.11
N VAL A 19 -5.93 -14.14 -4.39
CA VAL A 19 -6.68 -15.29 -4.93
C VAL A 19 -7.45 -14.89 -6.20
N LEU A 20 -8.16 -13.76 -6.17
CA LEU A 20 -8.89 -13.25 -7.34
C LEU A 20 -7.95 -12.95 -8.52
N HIS A 21 -6.75 -12.44 -8.25
CA HIS A 21 -5.74 -12.15 -9.27
C HIS A 21 -5.17 -13.42 -9.89
N LEU A 22 -4.93 -14.45 -9.08
CA LEU A 22 -4.46 -15.75 -9.57
C LEU A 22 -5.51 -16.47 -10.42
N VAL A 23 -6.80 -16.33 -10.09
CA VAL A 23 -7.91 -16.92 -10.88
C VAL A 23 -8.06 -16.25 -12.24
N ASN A 24 -8.02 -14.91 -12.29
CA ASN A 24 -8.07 -14.17 -13.55
C ASN A 24 -7.25 -12.88 -13.45
N PRO A 25 -5.98 -12.93 -13.90
CA PRO A 25 -5.08 -11.80 -13.73
C PRO A 25 -5.44 -10.62 -14.63
N PHE A 26 -6.29 -10.78 -15.64
CA PHE A 26 -6.65 -9.74 -16.62
C PHE A 26 -7.75 -8.79 -16.14
N ARG A 27 -8.42 -9.07 -15.03
CA ARG A 27 -9.45 -8.19 -14.48
C ARG A 27 -8.84 -6.87 -14.00
N ARG A 28 -9.08 -5.79 -14.74
CA ARG A 28 -8.53 -4.45 -14.45
C ARG A 28 -8.77 -3.99 -13.01
N GLY A 29 -9.99 -4.18 -12.49
CA GLY A 29 -10.32 -3.82 -11.11
C GLY A 29 -9.49 -4.59 -10.08
N VAL A 30 -9.21 -5.88 -10.31
CA VAL A 30 -8.38 -6.71 -9.43
C VAL A 30 -6.91 -6.28 -9.49
N GLN A 31 -6.39 -5.95 -10.68
CA GLN A 31 -5.03 -5.42 -10.84
C GLN A 31 -4.86 -4.08 -10.11
N ALA A 32 -5.83 -3.17 -10.23
CA ALA A 32 -5.83 -1.90 -9.52
C ALA A 32 -5.89 -2.11 -8.00
N ALA A 33 -6.81 -2.97 -7.54
CA ALA A 33 -6.91 -3.30 -6.12
C ALA A 33 -5.61 -3.90 -5.58
N LEU A 34 -5.00 -4.84 -6.31
CA LEU A 34 -3.74 -5.46 -5.94
C LEU A 34 -2.62 -4.41 -5.83
N LEU A 35 -2.42 -3.59 -6.85
CA LEU A 35 -1.40 -2.54 -6.85
C LEU A 35 -1.59 -1.56 -5.69
N GLY A 36 -2.80 -1.04 -5.51
CA GLY A 36 -3.09 -0.07 -4.44
C GLY A 36 -2.89 -0.66 -3.05
N LEU A 37 -3.43 -1.85 -2.79
CA LEU A 37 -3.33 -2.51 -1.49
C LEU A 37 -1.88 -2.91 -1.16
N VAL A 38 -1.11 -3.41 -2.12
CA VAL A 38 0.31 -3.73 -1.93
C VAL A 38 1.10 -2.47 -1.57
N LEU A 39 0.92 -1.37 -2.30
CA LEU A 39 1.62 -0.11 -2.04
C LEU A 39 1.31 0.44 -0.65
N VAL A 40 0.02 0.49 -0.27
CA VAL A 40 -0.40 0.95 1.05
C VAL A 40 0.15 0.06 2.16
N HIS A 41 0.01 -1.27 2.03
CA HIS A 41 0.49 -2.21 3.03
C HIS A 41 2.02 -2.12 3.21
N ALA A 42 2.76 -2.12 2.10
CA ALA A 42 4.22 -2.10 2.12
C ALA A 42 4.77 -0.78 2.69
N LEU A 43 4.27 0.37 2.23
CA LEU A 43 4.80 1.67 2.69
C LEU A 43 4.45 1.96 4.15
N LEU A 44 3.25 1.57 4.61
CA LEU A 44 2.91 1.65 6.04
C LEU A 44 3.74 0.66 6.88
N GLY A 45 4.07 -0.51 6.33
CA GLY A 45 4.99 -1.48 6.93
C GLY A 45 6.42 -0.94 7.07
N VAL A 46 6.97 -0.33 6.02
CA VAL A 46 8.28 0.34 6.06
C VAL A 46 8.29 1.44 7.14
N ARG A 47 7.22 2.25 7.20
CA ARG A 47 7.07 3.25 8.26
C ARG A 47 7.07 2.61 9.66
N ALA A 48 6.37 1.49 9.86
CA ALA A 48 6.36 0.80 11.15
C ALA A 48 7.79 0.36 11.53
N ILE A 49 8.50 -0.29 10.61
CA ILE A 49 9.88 -0.73 10.81
C ILE A 49 10.80 0.45 11.18
N LEU A 50 10.73 1.58 10.46
CA LEU A 50 11.53 2.77 10.78
C LEU A 50 11.28 3.26 12.21
N LEU A 51 10.02 3.31 12.62
CA LEU A 51 9.63 3.73 13.96
C LEU A 51 10.09 2.74 15.03
N ASP A 52 10.07 1.44 14.75
CA ASP A 52 10.52 0.39 15.67
C ASP A 52 12.03 0.48 15.92
N PHE A 53 12.82 0.90 14.92
CA PHE A 53 14.25 1.21 15.08
C PHE A 53 14.53 2.56 15.76
N GLY A 54 13.50 3.31 16.17
CA GLY A 54 13.64 4.65 16.74
C GLY A 54 14.04 5.73 15.73
N LEU A 55 14.22 5.36 14.45
CA LEU A 55 14.48 6.28 13.36
C LEU A 55 13.18 7.06 13.12
N ALA A 56 13.19 8.34 13.45
CA ALA A 56 12.12 9.29 13.12
C ALA A 56 10.82 9.22 13.94
N TYR A 57 10.89 8.87 15.24
CA TYR A 57 9.75 9.01 16.17
C TYR A 57 9.11 10.41 16.13
N ARG A 58 9.93 11.48 16.09
CA ARG A 58 9.46 12.88 15.99
C ARG A 58 8.65 13.17 14.71
N TRP A 59 8.83 12.37 13.67
CA TRP A 59 8.20 12.54 12.36
C TRP A 59 7.05 11.57 12.11
N HIS A 60 6.55 10.86 13.13
CA HIS A 60 5.57 9.79 12.95
C HIS A 60 4.31 10.19 12.15
N ARG A 61 3.85 11.45 12.27
CA ARG A 61 2.72 12.00 11.47
C ARG A 61 3.15 12.31 10.03
N ALA A 62 4.30 12.94 9.84
CA ALA A 62 4.82 13.27 8.51
C ALA A 62 5.09 11.99 7.71
N LEU A 63 5.69 10.96 8.32
CA LEU A 63 5.90 9.65 7.70
C LEU A 63 4.59 8.96 7.32
N PHE A 64 3.52 9.15 8.10
CA PHE A 64 2.21 8.60 7.74
C PHE A 64 1.66 9.28 6.48
N GLY A 65 1.68 10.62 6.44
CA GLY A 65 1.26 11.37 5.25
C GLY A 65 2.12 11.04 4.03
N LEU A 66 3.45 10.99 4.20
CA LEU A 66 4.39 10.65 3.15
C LEU A 66 4.14 9.25 2.58
N ALA A 67 3.88 8.25 3.43
CA ALA A 67 3.56 6.90 2.97
C ALA A 67 2.29 6.87 2.10
N LEU A 68 1.24 7.62 2.47
CA LEU A 68 0.01 7.69 1.68
C LEU A 68 0.20 8.45 0.36
N VAL A 69 0.92 9.57 0.39
CA VAL A 69 1.24 10.36 -0.81
C VAL A 69 2.08 9.53 -1.77
N LEU A 70 3.12 8.86 -1.28
CA LEU A 70 3.95 7.97 -2.11
C LEU A 70 3.15 6.79 -2.67
N ALA A 71 2.26 6.17 -1.88
CA ALA A 71 1.39 5.12 -2.37
C ALA A 71 0.51 5.61 -3.53
N ALA A 72 -0.11 6.79 -3.38
CA ALA A 72 -0.95 7.37 -4.41
C ALA A 72 -0.16 7.77 -5.66
N LEU A 73 1.00 8.40 -5.51
CA LEU A 73 1.86 8.79 -6.62
C LEU A 73 2.36 7.57 -7.40
N LEU A 74 2.89 6.55 -6.70
CA LEU A 74 3.34 5.32 -7.33
C LEU A 74 2.19 4.58 -8.02
N PHE A 75 1.01 4.55 -7.39
CA PHE A 75 -0.18 3.99 -8.02
C PHE A 75 -0.47 4.68 -9.35
N VAL A 76 -0.55 6.02 -9.37
CA VAL A 76 -0.86 6.79 -10.60
C VAL A 76 0.21 6.58 -11.66
N VAL A 77 1.49 6.71 -11.30
CA VAL A 77 2.62 6.56 -12.23
C VAL A 77 2.62 5.17 -12.86
N VAL A 78 2.58 4.12 -12.05
CA VAL A 78 2.62 2.73 -12.54
C VAL A 78 1.34 2.40 -13.31
N TRP A 79 0.18 2.83 -12.82
CA TRP A 79 -1.10 2.55 -13.47
C TRP A 79 -1.19 3.22 -14.84
N VAL A 80 -0.82 4.49 -14.96
CA VAL A 80 -0.84 5.21 -16.24
C VAL A 80 0.20 4.62 -17.19
N TRP A 81 1.43 4.43 -16.73
CA TRP A 81 2.51 3.89 -17.57
C TRP A 81 2.17 2.52 -18.17
N ARG A 82 1.50 1.66 -17.40
CA ARG A 82 1.10 0.32 -17.84
C ARG A 82 0.23 0.30 -19.11
N TRP A 83 -0.49 1.38 -19.42
CA TRP A 83 -1.43 1.43 -20.54
C TRP A 83 -0.92 2.21 -21.76
N TYR A 84 0.28 2.78 -21.67
CA TYR A 84 0.99 3.39 -22.80
C TYR A 84 1.90 2.36 -23.47
#